data_AF-A0A2V8Z0E5-F1
#
_entry.id   AF-A0A2V8Z0E5-F1
#
_cell.length_a   1.000
_cell.length_b   1.000
_cell.length_c   1.000
_cell.angle_alpha   90.00
_cell.angle_beta   90.00
_cell.angle_gamma   90.00
#
_symmetry.space_group_name_H-M   'P 1'
#
loop_
_entity.id
_entity.type
_entity.pdbx_description
1 polymer ?
#
loop_
_entity_poly.entity_id
_entity_poly.type
_entity_poly.pdbx_seq_one_letter_code
_entity_poly.pdbx_strand_id
1 'polypeptide(L)'
;MRVTKLLFMLLLFTVCLKGQNQTRIALSPRSTLPMSLVAQGLDRKCSGILFTSDISKADYVLEASDTDVRYEFTLQSPSGDVLFHTSTRKPDNAMKDVCKFIGKKK
;
A
#
# COMPACT_ATOMS: atom_id res chain seq x y z
N MET A 1 28.40 -31.95 -24.65
CA MET A 1 28.49 -30.54 -24.17
C MET A 1 27.45 -29.57 -24.75
N ARG A 2 26.50 -29.99 -25.61
CA ARG A 2 25.44 -29.10 -26.14
C ARG A 2 24.14 -29.12 -25.32
N VAL A 3 23.84 -30.24 -24.67
CA VAL A 3 22.57 -30.46 -23.92
C VAL A 3 22.51 -29.67 -22.60
N THR A 4 23.66 -29.52 -21.93
CA THR A 4 23.78 -28.77 -20.66
C THR A 4 23.59 -27.26 -20.82
N LYS A 5 23.92 -26.69 -21.99
CA LYS A 5 23.69 -25.26 -22.29
C LYS A 5 22.20 -24.94 -22.52
N LEU A 6 21.43 -25.84 -23.13
CA LEU A 6 19.99 -25.65 -23.32
C LEU A 6 19.20 -25.75 -22.01
N LEU A 7 19.59 -26.67 -21.13
CA LEU A 7 18.93 -26.83 -19.83
C LEU A 7 19.12 -25.60 -18.92
N PHE A 8 20.32 -24.98 -18.97
CA PHE A 8 20.64 -23.79 -18.18
C PHE A 8 19.91 -22.54 -18.68
N MET A 9 19.60 -22.46 -19.98
CA MET A 9 18.87 -21.34 -20.57
C MET A 9 17.36 -21.42 -20.32
N LEU A 10 16.80 -22.62 -20.19
CA LEU A 10 15.37 -22.83 -19.87
C LEU A 10 15.03 -22.52 -18.40
N LEU A 11 16.01 -22.67 -17.49
CA LEU A 11 15.87 -22.37 -16.06
C LEU A 11 15.88 -20.87 -15.72
N LEU A 12 16.29 -20.00 -16.65
CA LEU A 12 16.33 -18.54 -16.44
C LEU A 12 15.01 -17.85 -16.78
N PHE A 13 14.10 -18.50 -17.50
CA PHE A 13 12.83 -17.89 -17.95
C PHE A 13 11.66 -18.06 -16.97
N THR A 14 11.76 -18.94 -15.99
CA THR A 14 10.65 -19.28 -15.07
C THR A 14 10.51 -18.34 -13.87
N VAL A 15 11.37 -17.32 -13.70
CA VAL A 15 11.39 -16.53 -12.45
C VAL A 15 10.55 -15.23 -12.47
N CYS A 16 10.01 -14.77 -13.60
CA CYS A 16 9.37 -13.43 -13.65
C CYS A 16 7.83 -13.40 -13.64
N LEU A 17 7.16 -14.39 -13.04
CA LEU A 17 5.70 -14.38 -12.85
C LEU A 17 5.27 -14.28 -11.37
N LYS A 18 6.10 -13.68 -10.51
CA LYS A 18 5.54 -13.05 -9.31
C LYS A 18 4.78 -11.81 -9.77
N GLY A 19 3.51 -12.00 -10.14
CA GLY A 19 2.58 -10.90 -10.36
C GLY A 19 2.75 -9.91 -9.21
N GLN A 20 3.14 -8.68 -9.53
CA GLN A 20 3.18 -7.61 -8.56
C GLN A 20 1.74 -7.44 -8.07
N ASN A 21 1.40 -8.08 -6.95
CA ASN A 21 0.09 -7.95 -6.34
C ASN A 21 0.06 -6.54 -5.74
N GLN A 22 -0.30 -5.58 -6.59
CA GLN A 22 -0.40 -4.17 -6.24
C GLN A 22 -1.61 -4.01 -5.36
N THR A 23 -1.40 -3.51 -4.14
CA THR A 23 -2.48 -3.18 -3.23
C THR A 23 -3.08 -1.85 -3.65
N ARG A 24 -4.34 -1.85 -4.07
CA ARG A 24 -5.07 -0.66 -4.48
C ARG A 24 -5.62 0.07 -3.26
N ILE A 25 -5.27 1.34 -3.13
CA ILE A 25 -5.76 2.19 -2.03
C ILE A 25 -6.52 3.37 -2.61
N ALA A 26 -7.72 3.59 -2.09
CA ALA A 26 -8.44 4.84 -2.30
C ALA A 26 -8.31 5.73 -1.07
N LEU A 27 -8.23 7.04 -1.27
CA LEU A 27 -8.31 8.00 -0.17
C LEU A 27 -9.78 8.26 0.17
N SER A 28 -10.13 8.18 1.45
CA SER A 28 -11.47 8.50 1.95
C SER A 28 -11.79 9.97 1.64
N PRO A 29 -13.02 10.29 1.18
CA PRO A 29 -13.49 11.67 1.03
C PRO A 29 -13.48 12.46 2.34
N ARG A 30 -13.43 11.79 3.50
CA ARG A 30 -13.35 12.42 4.82
C ARG A 30 -11.93 12.83 5.22
N SER A 31 -10.93 12.52 4.40
CA SER A 31 -9.53 12.86 4.69
C SER A 31 -9.32 14.37 4.65
N THR A 32 -8.63 14.92 5.65
CA THR A 32 -8.21 16.34 5.67
C THR A 32 -6.84 16.52 5.02
N LEU A 33 -6.01 15.47 5.02
CA LEU A 33 -4.68 15.52 4.41
C LEU A 33 -4.76 15.45 2.88
N PRO A 34 -3.93 16.24 2.17
CA PRO A 34 -3.92 16.23 0.72
C PRO A 34 -3.39 14.91 0.17
N MET A 35 -4.03 14.42 -0.89
CA MET A 35 -3.67 13.17 -1.57
C MET A 35 -2.20 13.10 -1.97
N SER A 36 -1.60 14.20 -2.42
CA SER A 36 -0.19 14.27 -2.82
C SER A 36 0.75 13.95 -1.66
N LEU A 37 0.46 14.44 -0.45
CA LEU A 37 1.25 14.18 0.75
C LEU A 37 1.13 12.72 1.19
N VAL A 38 -0.11 12.20 1.21
CA VAL A 38 -0.38 10.81 1.59
C VAL A 38 0.27 9.85 0.60
N ALA A 39 0.10 10.10 -0.69
CA ALA A 39 0.64 9.27 -1.76
C ALA A 39 2.17 9.24 -1.73
N GLN A 40 2.81 10.41 -1.66
CA GLN A 40 4.27 10.48 -1.59
C GLN A 40 4.81 9.81 -0.31
N GLY A 41 4.11 9.97 0.81
CA GLY A 41 4.50 9.40 2.08
C GLY A 41 4.44 7.87 2.12
N LEU A 42 3.37 7.29 1.55
CA LEU A 42 3.20 5.85 1.43
C LEU A 42 4.08 5.23 0.34
N ASP A 43 4.24 5.87 -0.82
CA ASP A 43 5.10 5.38 -1.91
C ASP A 43 6.55 5.17 -1.42
N ARG A 44 7.06 6.10 -0.59
CA ARG A 44 8.40 5.97 0.03
C ARG A 44 8.54 4.80 1.00
N LYS A 45 7.45 4.28 1.57
CA LYS A 45 7.49 3.33 2.71
C LYS A 45 6.88 1.97 2.40
N CYS A 46 5.98 1.92 1.44
CA CYS A 46 5.20 0.76 1.09
C CYS A 46 5.56 0.31 -0.33
N SER A 47 5.97 -0.95 -0.50
CA SER A 47 6.21 -1.52 -1.82
C SER A 47 4.93 -2.07 -2.47
N GLY A 48 4.68 -1.68 -3.72
CA GLY A 48 3.58 -2.23 -4.52
C GLY A 48 2.21 -1.74 -4.05
N ILE A 49 2.09 -0.43 -3.79
CA ILE A 49 0.80 0.25 -3.64
C ILE A 49 0.46 0.94 -4.96
N LEU A 50 -0.82 0.97 -5.28
CA LEU A 50 -1.37 1.77 -6.36
C LEU A 50 -2.52 2.61 -5.83
N PHE A 51 -2.51 3.91 -6.05
CA PHE A 51 -3.64 4.76 -5.69
C PHE A 51 -4.72 4.73 -6.77
N THR A 52 -5.98 4.71 -6.34
CA THR A 52 -7.15 4.75 -7.21
C THR A 52 -8.16 5.77 -6.70
N SER A 53 -8.81 6.51 -7.59
CA SER A 53 -9.96 7.35 -7.25
C SER A 53 -11.27 6.55 -7.20
N ASP A 54 -11.28 5.34 -7.74
CA ASP A 54 -12.41 4.43 -7.74
C ASP A 54 -12.36 3.52 -6.50
N ILE A 55 -13.17 3.85 -5.50
CA ILE A 55 -13.28 3.08 -4.23
C ILE A 55 -13.74 1.64 -4.48
N SER A 56 -14.55 1.39 -5.51
CA SER A 56 -15.05 0.03 -5.83
C SER A 56 -13.93 -0.92 -6.29
N LYS A 57 -12.80 -0.36 -6.74
CA LYS A 57 -11.61 -1.10 -7.16
C LYS A 57 -10.51 -1.12 -6.11
N ALA A 58 -10.74 -0.52 -4.94
CA ALA A 58 -9.74 -0.46 -3.89
C ALA A 58 -9.77 -1.74 -3.05
N ASP A 59 -8.60 -2.20 -2.60
CA ASP A 59 -8.48 -3.21 -1.55
C ASP A 59 -8.69 -2.59 -0.17
N TYR A 60 -8.31 -1.30 -0.04
CA TYR A 60 -8.44 -0.52 1.19
C TYR A 60 -8.88 0.91 0.91
N VAL A 61 -9.66 1.46 1.82
CA VAL A 61 -9.96 2.90 1.88
C VAL A 61 -9.16 3.49 3.04
N LEU A 62 -8.29 4.45 2.75
CA LEU A 62 -7.48 5.13 3.76
C LEU A 62 -8.09 6.48 4.08
N GLU A 63 -8.47 6.67 5.33
CA GLU A 63 -8.79 7.98 5.87
C GLU A 63 -7.56 8.56 6.54
N ALA A 64 -7.15 9.75 6.08
CA ALA A 64 -5.95 10.41 6.53
C ALA A 64 -6.30 11.81 7.02
N SER A 65 -6.16 12.03 8.32
CA SER A 65 -6.47 13.31 8.95
C SER A 65 -5.35 13.77 9.86
N ASP A 66 -5.43 15.04 10.22
CA ASP A 66 -4.57 15.66 11.21
C ASP A 66 -5.39 16.49 12.19
N THR A 67 -4.84 16.58 13.39
CA THR A 67 -5.20 17.51 14.45
C THR A 67 -3.99 18.38 14.72
N ASP A 68 -4.13 19.44 15.51
CA ASP A 68 -3.02 20.34 15.87
C ASP A 68 -1.80 19.62 16.48
N VAL A 69 -1.97 18.39 16.97
CA VAL A 69 -0.93 17.64 17.69
C VAL A 69 -0.58 16.28 17.08
N ARG A 70 -1.43 15.73 16.20
CA ARG A 70 -1.35 14.32 15.77
C ARG A 70 -1.86 14.12 14.36
N TYR A 71 -1.24 13.17 13.68
CA TYR A 71 -1.69 12.62 12.41
C TYR A 71 -2.36 11.27 12.65
N GLU A 72 -3.54 11.11 12.09
CA GLU A 72 -4.38 9.94 12.24
C GLU A 72 -4.62 9.28 10.89
N PHE A 73 -4.47 7.96 10.87
CA PHE A 73 -4.67 7.15 9.68
C PHE A 73 -5.54 5.96 10.04
N THR A 74 -6.68 5.85 9.38
CA THR A 74 -7.63 4.76 9.55
C THR A 74 -7.76 4.00 8.24
N LEU A 75 -7.35 2.74 8.23
CA LEU A 75 -7.52 1.83 7.11
C LEU A 75 -8.87 1.12 7.26
N GLN A 76 -9.70 1.22 6.24
CA GLN A 76 -11.02 0.59 6.16
C GLN A 76 -11.05 -0.43 5.01
N SER A 77 -11.92 -1.42 5.14
CA SER A 77 -12.34 -2.24 3.99
C SER A 77 -13.14 -1.36 3.01
N PRO A 78 -13.33 -1.80 1.75
CA PRO A 78 -14.22 -1.11 0.82
C PRO A 78 -15.68 -1.06 1.29
N SER A 79 -16.10 -1.96 2.19
CA SER A 79 -17.41 -1.95 2.85
C SER A 79 -17.52 -0.95 4.00
N GLY A 80 -16.41 -0.34 4.44
CA GLY A 80 -16.38 0.65 5.51
C GLY A 80 -15.99 0.09 6.89
N ASP A 81 -15.63 -1.19 7.01
CA ASP A 81 -15.19 -1.78 8.27
C ASP A 81 -13.78 -1.29 8.62
N VAL A 82 -13.57 -0.84 9.86
CA VAL A 82 -12.24 -0.41 10.31
C VAL A 82 -11.34 -1.63 10.50
N LEU A 83 -10.24 -1.68 9.75
CA LEU A 83 -9.26 -2.78 9.78
C LEU A 83 -8.02 -2.42 10.59
N PHE A 84 -7.64 -1.13 10.58
CA PHE A 84 -6.46 -0.64 11.26
C PHE A 84 -6.59 0.85 11.57
N HIS A 85 -6.04 1.28 12.69
CA HIS A 85 -5.94 2.70 13.05
C HIS A 85 -4.58 2.97 13.72
N THR A 86 -3.99 4.11 13.40
CA THR A 86 -2.78 4.63 14.07
C THR A 86 -2.87 6.14 14.24
N SER A 87 -2.30 6.64 15.33
CA SER A 87 -2.23 8.06 15.67
C SER A 87 -0.85 8.40 16.21
N THR A 88 -0.13 9.29 15.52
CA THR A 88 1.25 9.62 15.86
C THR A 88 1.54 11.12 15.70
N ARG A 89 2.57 11.63 16.37
CA ARG A 89 2.97 13.05 16.24
C ARG A 89 3.67 13.38 14.92
N LYS A 90 4.10 12.37 14.15
CA LYS A 90 4.84 12.53 12.90
C LYS A 90 4.16 11.72 11.80
N PRO A 91 3.78 12.31 10.67
CA PRO A 91 2.99 11.62 9.64
C PRO A 91 3.73 10.39 9.12
N ASP A 92 5.06 10.48 9.03
CA ASP A 92 5.94 9.40 8.61
C ASP A 92 5.86 8.14 9.48
N ASN A 93 5.65 8.28 10.79
CA ASN A 93 5.51 7.13 11.68
C ASN A 93 4.17 6.44 11.45
N ALA A 94 3.07 7.21 11.37
CA ALA A 94 1.76 6.65 11.08
C ALA A 94 1.73 5.93 9.71
N MET A 95 2.34 6.52 8.68
CA MET A 95 2.45 5.89 7.36
C MET A 95 3.27 4.59 7.40
N LYS A 96 4.35 4.55 8.19
CA LYS A 96 5.14 3.32 8.39
C LYS A 96 4.30 2.21 9.01
N ASP A 97 3.44 2.54 9.97
CA ASP A 97 2.56 1.57 10.62
C ASP A 97 1.49 1.06 9.66
N VAL A 98 0.91 1.94 8.84
CA VAL A 98 0.00 1.58 7.74
C VAL A 98 0.67 0.60 6.77
N CYS A 99 1.89 0.89 6.30
CA CYS A 99 2.66 0.01 5.41
C CYS A 99 2.91 -1.36 6.05
N LYS A 100 3.25 -1.39 7.35
CA LYS A 100 3.49 -2.62 8.09
C LYS A 100 2.21 -3.46 8.20
N PHE A 101 1.05 -2.84 8.39
CA PHE A 101 -0.22 -3.55 8.40
C PHE A 101 -0.53 -4.18 7.05
N ILE A 102 -0.44 -3.40 5.96
CA ILE A 102 -0.70 -3.88 4.60
C ILE A 102 0.28 -4.99 4.21
N GLY A 103 1.56 -4.83 4.53
CA GLY A 103 2.60 -5.82 4.21
C GLY A 103 2.45 -7.16 4.94
N LYS A 104 1.81 -7.20 6.12
CA LYS A 104 1.52 -8.45 6.84
C LYS A 104 0.37 -9.26 6.25
N LYS A 105 -0.46 -8.64 5.41
CA LYS A 105 -1.62 -9.27 4.76
C LYS A 105 -1.28 -9.91 3.40
N LYS A 106 -0.08 -9.66 2.86
CA LYS A 106 0.46 -10.33 1.67
C LYS A 106 1.01 -11.71 2.02
#